data_AF-A0A8T3Z206-F1
#
_entry.id   AF-A0A8T3Z206-F1
#
_cell.length_a   1.000
_cell.length_b   1.000
_cell.length_c   1.000
_cell.angle_alpha   90.00
_cell.angle_beta   90.00
_cell.angle_gamma   90.00
#
_symmetry.space_group_name_H-M   'P 1'
#
loop_
_entity.id
_entity.type
_entity.pdbx_description
1 polymer ?
#
loop_
_entity_poly.entity_id
_entity_poly.type
_entity_poly.pdbx_seq_one_letter_code
_entity_poly.pdbx_strand_id
1 'polypeptide(L)' 'MKVKEAMNQDVITITSSTRPPEAFQKMYKEGVRRLFVMDDDGEPLGVVSYSDLIGVLG' A
#
# COMPACT_ATOMS: atom_id res chain seq x y z
N MET A 1 -23.56 7.43 10.69
CA MET A 1 -22.73 6.85 9.62
C MET A 1 -21.71 5.93 10.27
N LYS A 2 -21.66 4.66 9.86
CA LYS A 2 -20.66 3.69 10.31
C LYS A 2 -19.40 3.84 9.46
N VAL A 3 -18.22 3.52 9.99
CA VAL A 3 -16.94 3.59 9.24
C VAL A 3 -17.01 2.82 7.92
N LYS A 4 -17.64 1.63 7.93
CA LYS A 4 -17.85 0.79 6.75
C LYS A 4 -18.65 1.45 5.61
N GLU A 5 -19.39 2.52 5.90
CA GLU A 5 -20.19 3.27 4.92
C GLU A 5 -19.39 4.41 4.27
N ALA A 6 -18.25 4.79 4.84
CA ALA A 6 -17.40 5.89 4.37
C ALA A 6 -16.05 5.43 3.82
N MET A 7 -15.60 4.22 4.16
CA MET A 7 -14.31 3.68 3.73
C MET A 7 -14.33 3.22 2.26
N ASN A 8 -13.19 3.29 1.59
CA ASN A 8 -13.01 2.59 0.31
C ASN A 8 -12.96 1.08 0.56
N GLN A 9 -13.78 0.33 -0.16
CA GLN A 9 -13.81 -1.13 -0.06
C GLN A 9 -12.68 -1.78 -0.87
N ASP A 10 -12.32 -1.17 -1.99
CA ASP A 10 -11.26 -1.65 -2.87
C ASP A 10 -9.94 -0.93 -2.56
N VAL A 11 -9.16 -1.51 -1.66
CA VAL A 11 -7.84 -0.99 -1.29
C VAL A 11 -6.73 -1.64 -2.12
N ILE A 12 -5.76 -0.85 -2.56
CA ILE A 12 -4.60 -1.36 -3.29
C ILE A 12 -3.58 -1.89 -2.29
N THR A 13 -3.21 -3.16 -2.45
CA THR A 13 -2.32 -3.88 -1.55
C THR A 13 -1.04 -4.35 -2.23
N ILE A 14 -0.02 -4.68 -1.42
CA ILE A 14 1.20 -5.39 -1.78
C ILE A 14 1.52 -6.45 -0.72
N THR A 15 2.44 -7.35 -1.03
CA THR A 15 2.98 -8.31 -0.06
C THR A 15 4.23 -7.75 0.62
N SER A 16 4.60 -8.30 1.77
CA SER A 16 5.87 -7.98 2.45
C SER A 16 7.13 -8.29 1.60
N SER A 17 6.99 -9.16 0.60
CA SER A 17 8.03 -9.52 -0.37
C SER A 17 8.15 -8.54 -1.55
N THR A 18 7.23 -7.59 -1.70
CA THR A 18 7.26 -6.60 -2.81
C THR A 18 8.42 -5.62 -2.63
N ARG A 19 9.23 -5.43 -3.69
CA ARG A 19 10.42 -4.57 -3.59
C ARG A 19 10.04 -3.07 -3.57
N PRO A 20 10.83 -2.19 -2.93
CA PRO A 20 10.54 -0.75 -2.88
C PRO A 20 10.31 -0.08 -4.25
N PRO A 21 11.10 -0.35 -5.32
CA PRO A 21 10.83 0.23 -6.64
C PRO A 21 9.51 -0.25 -7.25
N GLU A 22 9.14 -1.51 -7.01
CA GLU A 22 7.88 -2.10 -7.52
C GLU A 22 6.68 -1.50 -6.80
N ALA A 23 6.77 -1.33 -5.47
CA ALA A 23 5.78 -0.62 -4.67
C ALA A 23 5.59 0.82 -5.16
N PHE A 24 6.69 1.53 -5.45
CA PHE A 24 6.63 2.89 -6.01
C PHE A 24 5.97 2.93 -7.39
N GLN A 25 6.33 2.00 -8.29
CA GLN A 25 5.70 1.90 -9.61
C GLN A 25 4.21 1.58 -9.49
N LYS A 26 3.81 0.72 -8.55
CA LYS A 26 2.40 0.40 -8.30
C LYS A 26 1.62 1.62 -7.78
N MET A 27 2.19 2.38 -6.84
CA MET A 27 1.62 3.65 -6.38
C MET A 27 1.38 4.61 -7.55
N TYR A 28 2.38 4.77 -8.43
CA TYR A 28 2.28 5.64 -9.60
C TYR A 28 1.21 5.17 -10.59
N LYS A 29 1.19 3.87 -10.91
CA LYS A 29 0.23 3.27 -11.86
C LYS A 29 -1.22 3.38 -11.38
N GLU A 30 -1.46 3.10 -10.10
CA GLU A 30 -2.80 3.10 -9.51
C GLU A 30 -3.23 4.50 -9.02
N GLY A 31 -2.36 5.50 -9.10
CA GLY A 31 -2.66 6.88 -8.67
C GLY A 31 -2.84 7.04 -7.16
N VAL A 32 -2.27 6.13 -6.35
CA VAL A 32 -2.38 6.12 -4.89
C VAL A 32 -1.05 6.49 -4.24
N ARG A 33 -1.11 7.08 -3.04
CA ARG A 33 0.09 7.48 -2.27
C ARG A 33 0.48 6.51 -1.16
N ARG A 34 -0.34 5.48 -0.92
CA ARG A 34 -0.15 4.50 0.14
C ARG A 34 -0.60 3.14 -0.36
N LEU A 35 0.08 2.10 0.11
CA LEU A 35 -0.23 0.71 -0.15
C LEU A 35 -0.32 -0.01 1.19
N PHE A 36 -1.37 -0.81 1.36
CA PHE A 36 -1.44 -1.72 2.50
C PHE A 36 -0.56 -2.94 2.24
N VAL A 37 0.22 -3.33 3.23
CA VAL A 37 1.06 -4.52 3.18
C VAL A 37 0.29 -5.66 3.84
N MET A 38 0.06 -6.73 3.09
CA MET A 38 -0.59 -7.94 3.57
C MET A 38 0.44 -9.05 3.73
N ASP A 39 0.20 -9.98 4.64
CA ASP A 39 0.93 -11.25 4.67
C ASP A 39 0.34 -12.25 3.64
N ASP A 40 0.90 -13.45 3.64
CA ASP A 40 0.51 -14.53 2.73
C ASP A 40 -0.87 -15.13 3.08
N ASP A 41 -1.34 -14.94 4.32
CA ASP A 41 -2.66 -15.38 4.79
C ASP A 41 -3.75 -14.33 4.51
N GLY A 42 -3.37 -13.15 4.00
CA GLY A 42 -4.28 -12.06 3.67
C GLY A 42 -4.59 -11.13 4.84
N GLU A 43 -3.82 -11.20 5.93
CA GLU A 43 -3.94 -10.31 7.08
C GLU A 43 -3.07 -9.05 6.92
N PRO A 44 -3.53 -7.89 7.42
CA PRO A 44 -2.80 -6.64 7.27
C PRO A 44 -1.57 -6.60 8.20
N LEU A 45 -0.38 -6.50 7.61
CA LEU A 45 0.87 -6.29 8.33
C LEU A 45 1.13 -4.80 8.61
N GLY A 46 0.70 -3.92 7.71
CA GLY A 46 0.92 -2.48 7.87
C GLY A 46 0.65 -1.66 6.63
N VAL A 47 1.28 -0.49 6.54
CA VAL A 47 1.14 0.45 5.43
C VAL A 47 2.49 1.04 5.06
N VAL A 48 2.74 1.19 3.76
CA VAL A 48 3.88 1.97 3.24
C VAL A 48 3.35 3.15 2.44
N SER A 49 3.98 4.30 2.63
CA SER A 49 3.65 5.54 1.94
C SER A 49 4.73 5.96 0.97
N TYR A 50 4.34 6.80 0.01
CA TYR A 50 5.26 7.42 -0.94
C TYR A 50 6.45 8.10 -0.24
N SER A 51 6.23 8.76 0.90
CA SER A 51 7.28 9.40 1.70
C SER A 51 8.28 8.42 2.30
N ASP A 52 7.83 7.22 2.69
CA ASP A 52 8.73 6.17 3.22
C ASP A 52 9.66 5.67 2.11
N LEU A 53 9.16 5.56 0.88
CA LEU A 53 9.93 5.06 -0.27
C LEU A 53 10.94 6.08 -0.80
N ILE A 54 10.63 7.39 -0.77
CA ILE A 54 11.59 8.42 -1.19
C ILE A 54 12.89 8.36 -0.37
N GLY A 55 12.79 8.13 0.94
CA GLY A 55 13.97 8.07 1.81
C GLY A 55 14.89 6.86 1.59
N VAL A 56 14.45 5.87 0.81
CA VAL A 56 15.20 4.63 0.56
C VAL A 56 15.61 4.52 -0.92
N LEU A 57 14.87 5.15 -1.84
CA LEU A 57 15.15 5.15 -3.28
C LEU A 57 16.01 6.35 -3.73
N GLY A 58 16.21 7.34 -2.86
CA GLY A 58 17.02 8.54 -3.08
C GLY A 58 18.32 8.52 -2.29
#